data_AF-A0A257RTY3-F1
#
_entry.id   AF-A0A257RTY3-F1
#
_cell.length_a   1.000
_cell.length_b   1.000
_cell.length_c   1.000
_cell.angle_alpha   90.00
_cell.angle_beta   90.00
_cell.angle_gamma   90.00
#
_symmetry.space_group_name_H-M   'P 1'
#
loop_
_entity.id
_entity.type
_entity.pdbx_description
1 polymer ?
#
loop_
_entity_poly.entity_id
_entity_poly.type
_entity_poly.pdbx_seq_one_letter_code
_entity_poly.pdbx_strand_id
1 'polypeptide(L)'
;MPSRNEDSISERQLVREAAVNPTARQQLKQELLPYVVHATKKFMQSRRIQEHRERELVEVGMMPFDRVFGIYLKNAGDRDEEEGHFFAYYIWWMRQAIAAHLQMNP
;
A
#
# COMPACT_ATOMS: atom_id res chain seq x y z
N MET A 1 -14.64 -14.67 5.25
CA MET A 1 -14.53 -13.32 4.64
C MET A 1 -15.43 -12.41 5.44
N PRO A 2 -14.99 -11.27 5.99
CA PRO A 2 -15.91 -10.38 6.67
C PRO A 2 -16.83 -9.72 5.64
N SER A 3 -18.12 -9.66 5.98
CA SER A 3 -19.18 -9.06 5.17
C SER A 3 -18.85 -7.61 4.81
N ARG A 4 -18.96 -7.30 3.52
CA ARG A 4 -18.77 -5.98 2.95
C ARG A 4 -20.07 -5.19 3.21
N ASN A 5 -20.01 -4.15 4.05
CA ASN A 5 -21.11 -3.18 4.16
C ASN A 5 -21.36 -2.56 2.77
N GLU A 6 -22.63 -2.48 2.36
CA GLU A 6 -23.06 -2.01 1.03
C GLU A 6 -22.72 -0.52 0.74
N ASP A 7 -22.13 0.19 1.70
CA ASP A 7 -21.70 1.60 1.59
C ASP A 7 -20.18 1.80 1.36
N SER A 8 -19.39 0.74 1.08
CA SER A 8 -17.95 0.92 0.85
C SER A 8 -17.67 1.53 -0.52
N ILE A 9 -17.11 2.75 -0.56
CA ILE A 9 -16.52 3.35 -1.76
C ILE A 9 -15.54 2.32 -2.37
N SER A 10 -15.63 2.07 -3.68
CA SER A 10 -14.66 1.20 -4.35
C SER A 10 -13.25 1.76 -4.27
N GLU A 11 -12.21 0.93 -4.22
CA GLU A 11 -10.82 1.39 -4.20
C GLU A 11 -10.57 2.36 -5.35
N ARG A 12 -11.06 2.05 -6.55
CA ARG A 12 -10.91 2.89 -7.73
C ARG A 12 -11.49 4.30 -7.52
N GLN A 13 -12.69 4.39 -6.94
CA GLN A 13 -13.31 5.68 -6.62
C GLN A 13 -12.49 6.41 -5.56
N LEU A 14 -12.06 5.71 -4.51
CA LEU A 14 -11.27 6.30 -3.44
C LEU A 14 -9.91 6.81 -3.93
N VAL A 15 -9.25 6.12 -4.87
CA VAL A 15 -8.01 6.54 -5.52
C VAL A 15 -8.23 7.82 -6.34
N ARG A 16 -9.34 7.90 -7.10
CA ARG A 16 -9.71 9.10 -7.87
C ARG A 16 -9.99 10.28 -6.93
N GLU A 17 -10.71 10.07 -5.83
CA GLU A 17 -10.98 11.12 -4.84
C GLU A 17 -9.70 11.57 -4.11
N ALA A 18 -8.84 10.63 -3.73
CA ALA A 18 -7.57 10.90 -3.05
C ALA A 18 -6.58 11.75 -3.87
N ALA A 19 -6.77 11.82 -5.20
CA ALA A 19 -5.99 12.67 -6.08
C ALA A 19 -6.18 14.16 -5.74
N VAL A 20 -7.41 14.55 -5.36
CA VAL A 20 -7.80 15.95 -5.13
C VAL A 20 -8.22 16.26 -3.69
N ASN A 21 -8.56 15.23 -2.90
CA ASN A 21 -9.06 15.37 -1.54
C ASN A 21 -8.07 14.76 -0.50
N PRO A 22 -7.45 15.58 0.37
CA PRO A 22 -6.55 15.09 1.42
C PRO A 22 -7.20 14.11 2.40
N THR A 23 -8.49 14.26 2.70
CA THR A 23 -9.24 13.36 3.58
C THR A 23 -9.39 11.98 2.94
N ALA A 24 -9.77 11.93 1.65
CA ALA A 24 -9.84 10.69 0.89
C ALA A 24 -8.45 10.03 0.76
N ARG A 25 -7.38 10.83 0.63
CA ARG A 25 -6.01 10.32 0.64
C ARG A 25 -5.63 9.68 1.97
N GLN A 26 -6.04 10.28 3.08
CA GLN A 26 -5.83 9.69 4.41
C GLN A 26 -6.65 8.41 4.58
N GLN A 27 -7.88 8.36 4.08
CA GLN A 27 -8.69 7.14 4.07
C GLN A 27 -8.03 6.04 3.24
N LEU A 28 -7.53 6.36 2.04
CA LEU A 28 -6.79 5.42 1.19
C LEU A 28 -5.56 4.83 1.91
N LYS A 29 -4.82 5.66 2.67
CA LYS A 29 -3.71 5.19 3.53
C LYS A 29 -4.18 4.18 4.58
N GLN A 30 -5.33 4.44 5.22
CA GLN A 30 -5.90 3.54 6.23
C GLN A 30 -6.37 2.22 5.62
N GLU A 31 -7.03 2.27 4.47
CA GLU A 31 -7.51 1.06 3.77
C GLU A 31 -6.37 0.21 3.22
N LEU A 32 -5.26 0.83 2.82
CA LEU A 32 -4.07 0.15 2.35
C LEU A 32 -3.29 -0.56 3.48
N LEU A 33 -3.32 -0.03 4.70
CA LEU A 33 -2.50 -0.52 5.82
C LEU A 33 -2.66 -2.04 6.09
N PRO A 34 -3.87 -2.62 6.16
CA PRO A 34 -4.04 -4.07 6.31
C PRO A 34 -3.37 -4.90 5.21
N TYR A 35 -3.37 -4.41 3.96
CA TYR A 35 -2.72 -5.08 2.83
C TYR A 35 -1.20 -5.04 2.98
N VAL A 36 -0.66 -3.90 3.42
CA VAL A 36 0.77 -3.76 3.69
C VAL A 36 1.19 -4.66 4.85
N VAL A 37 0.46 -4.69 5.96
CA VAL A 37 0.72 -5.60 7.09
C VAL A 37 0.77 -7.05 6.61
N HIS A 38 -0.25 -7.51 5.87
CA HIS A 38 -0.30 -8.88 5.35
C HIS A 38 0.85 -9.19 4.40
N ALA A 39 1.16 -8.28 3.48
CA ALA A 39 2.22 -8.47 2.51
C ALA A 39 3.62 -8.42 3.15
N THR A 40 3.83 -7.58 4.17
CA THR A 40 5.05 -7.52 4.97
C THR A 40 5.26 -8.84 5.71
N LYS A 41 4.24 -9.39 6.37
CA LYS A 41 4.32 -10.72 7.02
C LYS A 41 4.76 -11.81 6.03
N LYS A 42 4.13 -11.88 4.86
CA LYS A 42 4.51 -12.84 3.81
C LYS A 42 5.94 -12.65 3.35
N PHE A 43 6.37 -11.39 3.16
CA PHE A 43 7.74 -11.07 2.78
C PHE A 43 8.74 -11.53 3.85
N MET A 44 8.48 -11.23 5.13
CA MET A 44 9.31 -11.64 6.26
C MET A 44 9.45 -13.16 6.35
N GLN A 45 8.34 -13.89 6.24
CA GLN A 45 8.33 -15.36 6.22
C GLN A 45 9.19 -15.91 5.09
N SER A 46 9.07 -15.36 3.88
CA SER A 46 9.87 -15.80 2.72
C SER A 46 11.36 -15.54 2.86
N ARG A 47 11.74 -14.55 3.68
CA ARG A 47 13.12 -14.12 3.92
C ARG A 47 13.67 -14.57 5.28
N ARG A 48 12.90 -15.33 6.07
CA ARG A 48 13.24 -15.76 7.45
C ARG A 48 13.63 -14.59 8.36
N ILE A 49 12.94 -13.45 8.21
CA ILE A 49 13.15 -12.27 9.06
C ILE A 49 12.43 -12.50 10.40
N GLN A 50 13.07 -12.08 11.49
CA GLN A 50 12.53 -12.22 12.84
C GLN A 50 11.26 -11.38 13.04
N GLU A 51 10.25 -11.95 13.72
CA GLU A 51 8.92 -11.33 13.91
C GLU A 51 8.96 -9.99 14.65
N HIS A 52 9.93 -9.80 15.54
CA HIS A 52 10.05 -8.55 16.31
C HIS A 52 10.27 -7.31 15.42
N ARG A 53 10.69 -7.49 14.16
CA ARG A 53 10.86 -6.42 13.17
C ARG A 53 9.58 -6.06 12.40
N GLU A 54 8.47 -6.77 12.61
CA GLU A 54 7.26 -6.56 11.82
C GLU A 54 6.79 -5.11 11.82
N ARG A 55 6.70 -4.50 13.00
CA ARG A 55 6.23 -3.12 13.15
C ARG A 55 7.11 -2.13 12.38
N GLU A 56 8.42 -2.23 12.57
CA GLU A 56 9.43 -1.44 11.85
C GLU A 56 9.25 -1.57 10.33
N LEU A 57 9.13 -2.80 9.83
CA LEU A 57 9.04 -3.05 8.40
C LEU A 57 7.69 -2.61 7.79
N VAL A 58 6.60 -2.66 8.56
CA VAL A 58 5.31 -2.06 8.16
C VAL A 58 5.43 -0.55 8.06
N GLU A 59 6.05 0.11 9.04
CA GLU A 59 6.29 1.56 9.02
C GLU A 59 7.14 1.95 7.78
N VAL A 60 8.25 1.25 7.55
CA VAL A 60 9.09 1.42 6.34
C VAL A 60 8.29 1.19 5.05
N GLY A 61 7.44 0.18 5.02
CA GLY A 61 6.59 -0.13 3.87
C GLY A 61 5.53 0.93 3.58
N MET A 62 5.10 1.70 4.58
CA MET A 62 4.15 2.80 4.45
C MET A 62 4.82 4.15 4.14
N MET A 63 6.10 4.34 4.48
CA MET A 63 6.85 5.58 4.20
C MET A 63 6.76 6.09 2.75
N PRO A 64 6.86 5.26 1.69
CA PRO A 64 6.90 5.78 0.33
C PRO A 64 5.51 6.21 -0.20
N PHE A 65 4.46 6.26 0.63
CA PHE A 65 3.10 6.36 0.13
C PHE A 65 2.86 7.54 -0.80
N ASP A 66 3.14 8.76 -0.34
CA ASP A 66 2.81 9.96 -1.10
C ASP A 66 3.60 10.03 -2.41
N ARG A 67 4.84 9.53 -2.41
CA ARG A 67 5.67 9.41 -3.62
C ARG A 67 5.09 8.39 -4.60
N VAL A 68 4.76 7.19 -4.14
CA VAL A 68 4.22 6.09 -4.97
C VAL A 68 2.86 6.46 -5.54
N PHE A 69 2.00 7.06 -4.72
CA PHE A 69 0.70 7.56 -5.14
C PHE A 69 0.84 8.64 -6.22
N GLY A 70 1.76 9.59 -6.07
CA GLY A 70 2.03 10.59 -7.10
C GLY A 70 2.55 10.00 -8.42
N ILE A 71 3.39 8.95 -8.37
CA ILE A 71 3.84 8.23 -9.57
C ILE A 71 2.67 7.48 -10.22
N TYR A 72 1.84 6.83 -9.40
CA TYR A 72 0.67 6.11 -9.85
C TYR A 72 -0.26 7.03 -10.66
N LEU A 73 -0.64 8.18 -10.09
CA LEU A 73 -1.52 9.14 -10.77
C LEU A 73 -0.96 9.65 -12.11
N LYS A 74 0.37 9.84 -12.21
CA LYS A 74 1.03 10.27 -13.46
C LYS A 74 0.98 9.20 -14.55
N ASN A 75 1.00 7.93 -14.16
CA ASN A 75 1.07 6.80 -15.09
C ASN A 75 -0.29 6.14 -15.36
N ALA A 76 -1.27 6.33 -14.48
CA ALA A 76 -2.60 5.76 -14.59
C ALA A 76 -3.36 6.28 -15.83
N GLY A 77 -3.24 7.57 -16.16
CA GLY A 77 -3.95 8.18 -17.30
C GLY A 77 -5.47 7.95 -17.28
N ASP A 78 -6.16 8.18 -18.41
CA ASP A 78 -7.61 7.93 -18.60
C ASP A 78 -7.98 6.42 -18.61
N ARG A 79 -7.15 5.55 -18.03
CA ARG A 79 -7.39 4.10 -18.06
C ARG A 79 -8.42 3.75 -17.00
N ASP A 80 -9.42 2.97 -17.41
CA ASP A 80 -10.37 2.36 -16.50
C ASP A 80 -9.68 1.17 -15.81
N GLU A 81 -8.85 1.48 -14.81
CA GLU A 81 -8.06 0.50 -14.07
C GLU A 81 -8.95 -0.46 -13.28
N GLU A 82 -8.57 -1.73 -13.19
CA GLU A 82 -9.32 -2.73 -12.42
C GLU A 82 -9.29 -2.43 -10.92
N GLU A 83 -10.34 -2.86 -10.20
CA GLU A 83 -10.34 -2.83 -8.73
C GLU A 83 -9.18 -3.69 -8.20
N GLY A 84 -8.44 -3.22 -7.19
CA GLY A 84 -7.25 -3.91 -6.67
C GLY A 84 -5.93 -3.41 -7.26
N HIS A 85 -5.96 -2.65 -8.36
CA HIS A 85 -4.76 -2.34 -9.14
C HIS A 85 -3.79 -1.43 -8.38
N PHE A 86 -4.28 -0.38 -7.71
CA PHE A 86 -3.41 0.51 -6.95
C PHE A 86 -2.77 -0.24 -5.79
N PHE A 87 -3.52 -1.09 -5.08
CA PHE A 87 -2.97 -1.87 -3.97
C PHE A 87 -1.90 -2.84 -4.44
N ALA A 88 -2.11 -3.57 -5.53
CA ALA A 88 -1.10 -4.46 -6.10
C ALA A 88 0.17 -3.70 -6.50
N TYR A 89 0.01 -2.56 -7.17
CA TYR A 89 1.11 -1.65 -7.52
C TYR A 89 1.87 -1.16 -6.29
N TYR A 90 1.15 -0.76 -5.25
CA TYR A 90 1.74 -0.28 -4.00
C TYR A 90 2.55 -1.37 -3.29
N ILE A 91 2.01 -2.59 -3.20
CA ILE A 91 2.69 -3.71 -2.55
C ILE A 91 4.03 -4.02 -3.23
N TRP A 92 4.13 -3.84 -4.55
CA TRP A 92 5.42 -3.97 -5.25
C TRP A 92 6.44 -2.94 -4.76
N TRP A 93 6.06 -1.67 -4.65
CA TRP A 93 6.93 -0.58 -4.17
C TRP A 93 7.31 -0.74 -2.70
N MET A 94 6.36 -1.15 -1.85
CA MET A 94 6.62 -1.46 -0.45
C MET A 94 7.74 -2.49 -0.29
N ARG A 95 7.74 -3.55 -1.09
CA ARG A 95 8.80 -4.58 -1.04
C ARG A 95 10.17 -4.02 -1.37
N GLN A 96 10.25 -3.07 -2.31
CA GLN A 96 11.51 -2.39 -2.64
C GLN A 96 12.00 -1.53 -1.48
N ALA A 97 11.10 -0.80 -0.83
CA ALA A 97 11.44 0.03 0.33
C ALA A 97 11.98 -0.82 1.50
N ILE A 98 11.29 -1.92 1.83
CA ILE A 98 11.74 -2.86 2.86
C ILE A 98 13.09 -3.49 2.49
N ALA A 99 13.25 -3.94 1.25
CA ALA A 99 14.51 -4.56 0.82
C ALA A 99 15.70 -3.58 0.90
N ALA A 100 15.51 -2.32 0.48
CA ALA A 100 16.52 -1.29 0.59
C ALA A 100 16.88 -0.98 2.05
N HIS A 101 15.87 -0.89 2.93
CA HIS A 101 16.08 -0.67 4.36
C HIS A 101 16.91 -1.78 5.01
N LEU A 102 16.61 -3.05 4.70
CA LEU A 102 17.35 -4.20 5.20
C LEU A 102 18.81 -4.26 4.68
N GLN A 103 19.08 -3.70 3.50
CA GLN A 103 20.46 -3.60 2.98
C GLN A 103 21.27 -2.51 3.70
N MET A 104 20.62 -1.41 4.08
CA MET A 104 21.27 -0.30 4.79
C MET A 104 21.41 -0.55 6.29
N ASN A 105 20.51 -1.35 6.87
CA ASN A 105 20.46 -1.68 8.30
C ASN A 105 20.36 -3.22 8.48
N PRO A 106 21.49 -3.95 8.34
CA PRO A 106 21.52 -5.41 8.38
C PRO A 106 21.11 -5.99 9.76
#